data_AF-A0A1S3JW04-F1
#
_entry.id   AF-A0A1S3JW04-F1
#
_cell.length_a   1.000
_cell.length_b   1.000
_cell.length_c   1.000
_cell.angle_alpha   90.00
_cell.angle_beta   90.00
_cell.angle_gamma   90.00
#
_symmetry.space_group_name_H-M   'P 1'
#
loop_
_entity.id
_entity.type
_entity.pdbx_description
1 polymer ?
#
loop_
_entity_poly.entity_id
_entity_poly.type
_entity_poly.pdbx_seq_one_letter_code
_entity_poly.pdbx_strand_id
1 'polypeptide(L)'
;MEGREHVLSVLTKNFEGNLRSLVDFRQIVDEHKLYNTQKASQIQDEISKINSGLNAAKSRVESLVLLNDLLSQCSTETLSQYAITWTRLLIQIIKGYAPASIHRLACCVLGSLAEKSSTCPELARQVALDSLPHLIPALLAMKEESLEAALYCIGKCMQFYPGPCGTFKVITFYIIYFKHESEYI
;
A
#
# COMPACT_ATOMS: atom_id res chain seq x y z
N MET A 1 6.41 -21.27 20.83
CA MET A 1 5.83 -19.99 20.36
C MET A 1 6.80 -18.84 20.52
N GLU A 2 7.60 -18.76 21.60
CA GLU A 2 8.61 -17.70 21.84
C GLU A 2 9.67 -17.54 20.72
N GLY A 3 10.05 -18.61 20.03
CA GLY A 3 11.07 -18.53 18.97
C GLY A 3 10.66 -17.67 17.77
N ARG A 4 9.37 -17.58 17.42
CA ARG A 4 8.90 -16.81 16.26
C ARG A 4 8.81 -15.30 16.52
N GLU A 5 8.67 -14.91 17.79
CA GLU A 5 8.65 -13.50 18.21
C GLU A 5 10.03 -12.84 18.00
N HIS A 6 11.09 -13.58 18.32
CA HIS A 6 12.45 -13.07 18.14
C HIS A 6 12.83 -12.97 16.66
N VAL A 7 12.37 -13.92 15.83
CA VAL A 7 12.71 -14.02 14.40
C VAL A 7 12.28 -12.78 13.63
N LEU A 8 11.04 -12.28 13.79
CA LEU A 8 10.60 -11.07 13.09
C LEU A 8 11.48 -9.87 13.47
N SER A 9 11.75 -9.67 14.77
CA SER A 9 12.56 -8.54 15.24
C SER A 9 14.03 -8.59 14.77
N VAL A 10 14.61 -9.78 14.67
CA VAL A 10 15.98 -10.01 14.21
C VAL A 10 16.06 -9.82 12.71
N LEU A 11 15.10 -10.37 11.97
CA LEU A 11 15.02 -10.20 10.53
C LEU A 11 14.87 -8.72 10.19
N THR A 12 13.89 -8.01 10.78
CA THR A 12 13.67 -6.57 10.51
C THR A 12 14.92 -5.73 10.72
N LYS A 13 15.74 -6.04 11.75
CA LYS A 13 17.00 -5.34 12.01
C LYS A 13 18.11 -5.64 10.99
N ASN A 14 18.05 -6.80 10.33
CA ASN A 14 19.08 -7.26 9.40
C ASN A 14 18.79 -6.84 7.94
N PHE A 15 17.73 -6.08 7.65
CA PHE A 15 17.40 -5.57 6.31
C PHE A 15 18.18 -4.34 5.86
N GLU A 16 19.43 -4.18 6.26
CA GLU A 16 20.25 -3.05 5.82
C GLU A 16 20.50 -3.08 4.29
N GLY A 17 19.56 -2.54 3.51
CA GLY A 17 19.70 -2.12 2.12
C GLY A 17 19.87 -3.21 1.06
N ASN A 18 19.83 -4.51 1.38
CA ASN A 18 20.04 -5.58 0.41
C ASN A 18 18.71 -6.14 -0.14
N LEU A 19 18.47 -5.95 -1.44
CA LEU A 19 17.28 -6.45 -2.14
C LEU A 19 17.12 -7.98 -2.08
N ARG A 20 18.22 -8.75 -2.03
CA ARG A 20 18.15 -10.22 -1.89
C ARG A 20 17.68 -10.62 -0.51
N SER A 21 18.21 -9.99 0.54
CA SER A 21 17.77 -10.28 1.90
C SER A 21 16.29 -9.91 2.08
N LEU A 22 15.82 -8.85 1.44
CA LEU A 22 14.40 -8.49 1.41
C LEU A 22 13.53 -9.59 0.80
N VAL A 23 13.93 -10.22 -0.32
CA VAL A 23 13.13 -11.32 -0.92
C VAL A 23 13.08 -12.54 0.00
N ASP A 24 14.23 -12.97 0.51
CA ASP A 24 14.32 -14.11 1.42
C ASP A 24 13.48 -13.88 2.69
N PHE A 25 13.46 -12.65 3.18
CA PHE A 25 12.62 -12.25 4.29
C PHE A 25 11.14 -12.34 4.02
N ARG A 26 10.69 -11.77 2.89
CA ARG A 26 9.27 -11.79 2.54
C ARG A 26 8.76 -13.22 2.45
N GLN A 27 9.58 -14.11 1.90
CA GLN A 27 9.27 -15.54 1.86
C GLN A 27 9.13 -16.11 3.28
N ILE A 28 10.11 -15.90 4.17
CA ILE A 28 10.07 -16.38 5.56
C ILE A 28 8.87 -15.80 6.34
N VAL A 29 8.59 -14.51 6.18
CA VAL A 29 7.47 -13.81 6.82
C VAL A 29 6.14 -14.38 6.38
N ASP A 30 5.97 -14.64 5.08
CA ASP A 30 4.73 -15.16 4.54
C ASP A 30 4.52 -16.64 4.86
N GLU A 31 5.55 -17.47 4.69
CA GLU A 31 5.52 -18.90 5.00
C GLU A 31 5.14 -19.18 6.46
N HIS A 32 5.65 -18.36 7.38
CA HIS A 32 5.42 -18.55 8.81
C HIS A 32 4.32 -17.66 9.40
N LYS A 33 3.68 -16.82 8.58
CA LYS A 33 2.66 -15.84 9.00
C LYS A 33 3.12 -15.05 10.23
N LEU A 34 4.36 -14.57 10.19
CA LEU A 34 5.05 -14.06 11.37
C LEU A 34 4.30 -12.93 12.06
N TYR A 35 3.65 -12.03 11.31
CA TYR A 35 2.85 -10.94 11.88
C TYR A 35 1.60 -11.45 12.60
N ASN A 36 0.93 -12.47 12.08
CA ASN A 36 -0.26 -13.04 12.75
C ASN A 36 0.10 -13.78 14.05
N THR A 37 1.35 -14.20 14.19
CA THR A 37 1.81 -14.96 15.38
C THR A 37 2.38 -14.10 16.50
N GLN A 38 2.54 -12.79 16.29
CA GLN A 38 3.12 -11.89 17.30
C GLN A 38 2.11 -11.53 18.40
N LYS A 39 2.63 -11.11 19.56
CA LYS A 39 1.80 -10.48 20.59
C LYS A 39 1.31 -9.10 20.13
N ALA A 40 0.17 -8.67 20.65
CA ALA A 40 -0.44 -7.38 20.30
C ALA A 40 0.53 -6.19 20.47
N SER A 41 1.32 -6.16 21.55
CA SER A 41 2.31 -5.10 21.79
C SER A 41 3.43 -5.07 20.74
N GLN A 42 3.91 -6.24 20.30
CA GLN A 42 4.95 -6.35 19.27
C GLN A 42 4.42 -5.89 17.91
N ILE A 43 3.18 -6.23 17.57
CA ILE A 43 2.54 -5.71 16.35
C ILE A 43 2.38 -4.20 16.40
N GLN A 44 2.03 -3.64 17.55
CA GLN A 44 1.97 -2.19 17.74
C GLN A 44 3.33 -1.51 17.53
N ASP A 45 4.42 -2.11 18.02
CA ASP A 45 5.77 -1.63 17.78
C ASP A 45 6.13 -1.66 16.29
N GLU A 46 5.83 -2.76 15.59
CA GLU A 46 6.08 -2.89 14.15
C GLU A 46 5.25 -1.90 13.33
N ILE A 47 3.96 -1.71 13.65
CA ILE A 47 3.11 -0.70 13.02
C ILE A 47 3.68 0.70 13.23
N SER A 48 4.16 1.01 14.44
CA SER A 48 4.75 2.30 14.76
C SER A 48 6.04 2.56 13.98
N LYS A 49 6.89 1.54 13.81
CA LYS A 49 8.08 1.61 12.96
C LYS A 49 7.72 1.82 11.50
N ILE A 50 6.78 1.05 10.96
CA ILE A 50 6.29 1.19 9.57
C ILE A 50 5.76 2.61 9.34
N ASN A 51 4.90 3.12 10.22
CA ASN A 51 4.33 4.46 10.10
C ASN A 51 5.41 5.56 10.12
N SER A 52 6.41 5.40 10.97
CA SER A 52 7.54 6.35 11.05
C SER A 52 8.40 6.28 9.79
N GLY A 53 8.67 5.08 9.28
CA GLY A 53 9.50 4.88 8.09
C GLY A 53 8.83 5.28 6.78
N LEU A 54 7.49 5.17 6.66
CA LEU A 54 6.75 5.74 5.51
C LEU A 54 6.97 7.25 5.36
N ASN A 55 7.12 7.97 6.47
CA ASN A 55 7.41 9.41 6.48
C ASN A 55 8.88 9.72 6.20
N ALA A 56 9.81 8.79 6.47
CA ALA A 56 11.24 9.02 6.32
C ALA A 56 11.79 8.51 4.98
N ALA A 57 12.39 9.39 4.17
CA ALA A 57 12.88 9.03 2.83
C ALA A 57 13.86 7.84 2.82
N LYS A 58 14.70 7.70 3.86
CA LYS A 58 15.70 6.62 3.97
C LYS A 58 15.10 5.23 4.16
N SER A 59 14.00 5.12 4.91
CA SER A 59 13.37 3.83 5.26
C SER A 59 12.01 3.61 4.58
N ARG A 60 11.59 4.55 3.71
CA ARG A 60 10.29 4.49 3.03
C ARG A 60 10.10 3.24 2.19
N VAL A 61 11.12 2.84 1.42
CA VAL A 61 11.03 1.66 0.56
C VAL A 61 10.79 0.41 1.40
N GLU A 62 11.61 0.22 2.42
CA GLU A 62 11.47 -0.90 3.37
C GLU A 62 10.09 -0.88 4.03
N SER A 63 9.65 0.27 4.55
CA SER A 63 8.36 0.39 5.24
C SER A 63 7.16 0.14 4.32
N LEU A 64 7.26 0.49 3.04
CA LEU A 64 6.23 0.15 2.05
C LEU A 64 6.14 -1.37 1.83
N VAL A 65 7.29 -2.06 1.79
CA VAL A 65 7.34 -3.52 1.64
C VAL A 65 6.77 -4.20 2.88
N LEU A 66 7.24 -3.80 4.07
CA LEU A 66 6.76 -4.33 5.34
C LEU A 66 5.25 -4.10 5.53
N LEU A 67 4.75 -2.93 5.13
CA LEU A 67 3.31 -2.66 5.16
C LEU A 67 2.55 -3.63 4.25
N ASN A 68 3.04 -3.90 3.04
CA ASN A 68 2.38 -4.83 2.13
C ASN A 68 2.29 -6.25 2.72
N ASP A 69 3.37 -6.70 3.36
CA ASP A 69 3.40 -8.02 4.00
C ASP A 69 2.50 -8.05 5.23
N LEU A 70 2.50 -6.99 6.06
CA LEU A 70 1.59 -6.84 7.19
C LEU A 70 0.13 -6.90 6.74
N LEU A 71 -0.25 -6.22 5.66
CA LEU A 71 -1.63 -6.24 5.13
C LEU A 71 -2.11 -7.64 4.72
N SER A 72 -1.18 -8.52 4.33
CA SER A 72 -1.52 -9.90 4.00
C SER A 72 -1.82 -10.77 5.22
N GLN A 73 -1.44 -10.32 6.43
CA GLN A 73 -1.48 -11.12 7.66
C GLN A 73 -2.22 -10.46 8.83
N CYS A 74 -2.50 -9.15 8.75
CA CYS A 74 -3.07 -8.40 9.86
C CYS A 74 -4.53 -8.82 10.14
N SER A 75 -4.93 -8.69 11.41
CA SER A 75 -6.31 -8.94 11.82
C SER A 75 -7.25 -7.84 11.32
N THR A 76 -8.55 -8.12 11.31
CA THR A 76 -9.59 -7.12 10.99
C THR A 76 -9.54 -5.94 11.97
N GLU A 77 -9.19 -6.17 13.23
CA GLU A 77 -9.06 -5.11 14.25
C GLU A 77 -7.92 -4.15 13.90
N THR A 78 -6.74 -4.69 13.58
CA THR A 78 -5.60 -3.89 13.11
C THR A 78 -5.96 -3.13 11.84
N LEU A 79 -6.61 -3.79 10.87
CA LEU A 79 -7.01 -3.14 9.63
C LEU A 79 -7.98 -1.99 9.90
N SER A 80 -8.98 -2.19 10.75
CA SER A 80 -9.99 -1.17 11.11
C SER A 80 -9.35 0.03 11.80
N GLN A 81 -8.32 -0.20 12.62
CA GLN A 81 -7.64 0.85 13.36
C GLN A 81 -6.69 1.70 12.49
N TYR A 82 -6.00 1.08 11.51
CA TYR A 82 -4.89 1.74 10.81
C TYR A 82 -5.10 2.00 9.32
N ALA A 83 -6.08 1.38 8.65
CA ALA A 83 -6.23 1.48 7.20
C ALA A 83 -6.40 2.92 6.70
N ILE A 84 -7.14 3.76 7.40
CA ILE A 84 -7.30 5.18 7.03
C ILE A 84 -5.97 5.94 7.17
N THR A 85 -5.22 5.67 8.24
CA THR A 85 -3.90 6.26 8.45
C THR A 85 -2.94 5.84 7.33
N TRP A 86 -2.87 4.56 6.99
CA TRP A 86 -2.02 4.06 5.91
C TRP A 86 -2.43 4.62 4.56
N THR A 87 -3.74 4.69 4.27
CA THR A 87 -4.25 5.30 3.03
C THR A 87 -3.77 6.75 2.90
N ARG A 88 -3.89 7.55 3.98
CA ARG A 88 -3.42 8.93 4.02
C ARG A 88 -1.91 9.05 3.79
N LEU A 89 -1.10 8.23 4.45
CA LEU A 89 0.36 8.23 4.28
C LEU A 89 0.75 7.87 2.84
N LEU A 90 0.08 6.89 2.24
CA LEU A 90 0.34 6.49 0.86
C LEU A 90 -0.07 7.59 -0.14
N ILE A 91 -1.20 8.27 0.08
CA ILE A 91 -1.59 9.44 -0.71
C ILE A 91 -0.55 10.56 -0.60
N GLN A 92 0.01 10.79 0.60
CA GLN A 92 1.08 11.78 0.78
C GLN A 92 2.34 11.41 -0.01
N ILE A 93 2.73 10.13 -0.04
CA ILE A 93 3.86 9.65 -0.84
C ILE A 93 3.60 9.87 -2.34
N ILE A 94 2.39 9.58 -2.81
CA ILE A 94 2.00 9.77 -4.22
C ILE A 94 2.06 11.25 -4.61
N LYS A 95 1.52 12.14 -3.77
CA LYS A 95 1.52 13.59 -4.01
C LYS A 95 2.92 14.20 -3.87
N GLY A 96 3.78 13.59 -3.06
CA GLY A 96 5.12 14.05 -2.79
C GLY A 96 6.11 13.75 -3.91
N TYR A 97 7.25 14.44 -3.86
CA TYR A 97 8.38 14.15 -4.74
C TYR A 97 9.05 12.83 -4.32
N ALA A 98 8.95 11.82 -5.18
CA ALA A 98 9.63 10.54 -5.03
C ALA A 98 9.96 9.94 -6.41
N PRO A 99 10.98 9.06 -6.51
CA PRO A 99 11.26 8.28 -7.72
C PRO A 99 10.05 7.44 -8.16
N ALA A 100 9.92 7.21 -9.47
CA ALA A 100 8.83 6.41 -10.06
C ALA A 100 8.73 4.99 -9.45
N SER A 101 9.87 4.39 -9.06
CA SER A 101 9.89 3.09 -8.38
C SER A 101 9.18 3.11 -7.02
N ILE A 102 9.30 4.20 -6.25
CA ILE A 102 8.62 4.38 -4.96
C ILE A 102 7.13 4.63 -5.19
N HIS A 103 6.77 5.45 -6.17
CA HIS A 103 5.38 5.67 -6.56
C HIS A 103 4.69 4.37 -6.99
N ARG A 104 5.36 3.55 -7.80
CA ARG A 104 4.87 2.23 -8.19
C ARG A 104 4.63 1.33 -6.98
N LEU A 105 5.58 1.27 -6.05
CA LEU A 105 5.43 0.47 -4.84
C LEU A 105 4.27 0.99 -3.96
N ALA A 106 4.14 2.30 -3.77
CA ALA A 106 3.04 2.90 -3.03
C ALA A 106 1.67 2.59 -3.66
N CYS A 107 1.57 2.64 -5.00
CA CYS A 107 0.38 2.24 -5.74
C CYS A 107 0.04 0.76 -5.55
N CYS A 108 1.05 -0.13 -5.56
CA CYS A 108 0.85 -1.55 -5.26
C CYS A 108 0.29 -1.77 -3.85
N VAL A 109 0.89 -1.13 -2.84
CA VAL A 109 0.46 -1.23 -1.44
C VAL A 109 -0.96 -0.68 -1.27
N LEU A 110 -1.30 0.44 -1.92
CA LEU A 110 -2.66 0.99 -1.93
C LEU A 110 -3.66 0.02 -2.56
N GLY A 111 -3.28 -0.67 -3.64
CA GLY A 111 -4.12 -1.72 -4.23
C GLY A 111 -4.42 -2.85 -3.26
N SER A 112 -3.40 -3.36 -2.56
CA SER A 112 -3.56 -4.37 -1.50
C SER A 112 -4.42 -3.86 -0.35
N LEU A 113 -4.22 -2.61 0.05
CA LEU A 113 -5.00 -1.97 1.11
C LEU A 113 -6.47 -1.84 0.71
N ALA A 114 -6.75 -1.36 -0.51
CA ALA A 114 -8.09 -1.23 -1.06
C ALA A 114 -8.83 -2.57 -1.12
N GLU A 115 -8.14 -3.63 -1.56
CA GLU A 115 -8.65 -4.99 -1.55
C GLU A 115 -9.08 -5.40 -0.13
N LYS A 116 -8.17 -5.31 0.83
CA LYS A 116 -8.43 -5.72 2.22
C LYS A 116 -9.49 -4.86 2.89
N SER A 117 -9.45 -3.54 2.73
CA SER A 117 -10.43 -2.65 3.38
C SER A 117 -11.83 -2.78 2.80
N SER A 118 -11.97 -3.21 1.55
CA SER A 118 -13.27 -3.46 0.93
C SER A 118 -14.04 -4.62 1.56
N THR A 119 -13.37 -5.55 2.23
CA THR A 119 -14.01 -6.70 2.89
C THR A 119 -14.67 -6.34 4.22
N CYS A 120 -14.48 -5.12 4.72
CA CYS A 120 -15.08 -4.62 5.96
C CYS A 120 -16.04 -3.46 5.63
N PRO A 121 -17.37 -3.61 5.77
CA PRO A 121 -18.34 -2.61 5.30
C PRO A 121 -18.15 -1.20 5.87
N GLU A 122 -17.92 -1.06 7.17
CA GLU A 122 -17.74 0.24 7.81
C GLU A 122 -16.47 0.95 7.32
N LEU A 123 -15.38 0.20 7.22
CA LEU A 123 -14.12 0.72 6.70
C LEU A 123 -14.23 1.04 5.21
N ALA A 124 -14.92 0.20 4.44
CA ALA A 124 -15.14 0.42 3.02
C ALA A 124 -15.92 1.72 2.77
N ARG A 125 -16.96 1.97 3.57
CA ARG A 125 -17.71 3.24 3.55
C ARG A 125 -16.81 4.43 3.89
N GLN A 126 -15.97 4.28 4.90
CA GLN A 126 -15.05 5.35 5.31
C GLN A 126 -14.00 5.66 4.25
N VAL A 127 -13.35 4.65 3.66
CA VAL A 127 -12.41 4.81 2.55
C VAL A 127 -13.09 5.48 1.36
N ALA A 128 -14.32 5.08 1.05
CA ALA A 128 -15.09 5.64 -0.05
C ALA A 128 -15.37 7.13 0.10
N LEU A 129 -15.70 7.58 1.31
CA LEU A 129 -16.06 8.98 1.58
C LEU A 129 -14.84 9.85 1.86
N ASP A 130 -13.88 9.34 2.62
CA ASP A 130 -12.80 10.17 3.18
C ASP A 130 -11.50 10.07 2.38
N SER A 131 -11.28 8.95 1.67
CA SER A 131 -9.99 8.68 1.03
C SER A 131 -10.04 8.73 -0.49
N LEU A 132 -11.01 8.08 -1.13
CA LEU A 132 -11.11 8.04 -2.60
C LEU A 132 -11.17 9.43 -3.26
N PRO A 133 -11.93 10.41 -2.73
CA PRO A 133 -11.97 11.76 -3.30
C PRO A 133 -10.62 12.48 -3.29
N HIS A 134 -9.68 12.05 -2.44
CA HIS A 134 -8.32 12.59 -2.40
C HIS A 134 -7.32 11.72 -3.15
N LEU A 135 -7.55 10.40 -3.19
CA LEU A 135 -6.68 9.43 -3.84
C LEU A 135 -6.78 9.52 -5.36
N ILE A 136 -7.99 9.46 -5.92
CA ILE A 136 -8.14 9.40 -7.39
C ILE A 136 -7.56 10.65 -8.06
N PRO A 137 -7.84 11.89 -7.61
CA PRO A 137 -7.19 13.07 -8.18
C PRO A 137 -5.66 13.06 -8.03
N ALA A 138 -5.13 12.50 -6.94
CA ALA A 138 -3.69 12.38 -6.76
C ALA A 138 -3.06 11.44 -7.79
N LEU A 139 -3.71 10.30 -8.05
CA LEU A 139 -3.27 9.33 -9.06
C LEU A 139 -3.34 9.92 -10.47
N LEU A 140 -4.41 10.66 -10.79
CA LEU A 140 -4.58 11.33 -12.08
C LEU A 140 -3.54 12.43 -12.33
N ALA A 141 -3.02 13.04 -11.27
CA ALA A 141 -2.00 14.09 -11.34
C ALA A 141 -0.56 13.53 -11.36
N MET A 142 -0.36 12.21 -11.35
CA MET A 142 0.96 11.61 -11.40
C MET A 142 1.64 11.85 -12.76
N LYS A 143 2.96 11.92 -12.73
CA LYS A 143 3.79 12.09 -13.93
C LYS A 143 3.73 10.85 -14.83
N GLU A 144 4.04 11.06 -16.10
CA GLU A 144 4.03 10.02 -17.14
C GLU A 144 4.84 8.77 -16.77
N GLU A 145 6.02 8.94 -16.18
CA GLU A 145 6.89 7.83 -15.72
C GLU A 145 6.23 6.91 -14.69
N SER A 146 5.21 7.39 -13.97
CA SER A 146 4.45 6.64 -12.96
C SER A 146 3.02 6.36 -13.39
N LEU A 147 2.65 6.66 -14.65
CA LEU A 147 1.27 6.55 -15.10
C LEU A 147 0.76 5.11 -15.07
N GLU A 148 1.57 4.14 -15.51
CA GLU A 148 1.19 2.72 -15.49
C GLU A 148 0.78 2.29 -14.07
N ALA A 149 1.58 2.69 -13.07
CA ALA A 149 1.28 2.43 -11.67
C ALA A 149 0.00 3.16 -11.20
N ALA A 150 -0.20 4.40 -11.64
CA ALA A 150 -1.40 5.17 -11.33
C ALA A 150 -2.66 4.49 -11.89
N LEU A 151 -2.64 4.07 -13.16
CA LEU A 151 -3.74 3.37 -13.81
C LEU A 151 -4.03 2.03 -13.16
N TYR A 152 -2.98 1.26 -12.81
CA TYR A 152 -3.13 0.03 -12.02
C TYR A 152 -3.87 0.29 -10.70
N CYS A 153 -3.45 1.32 -9.95
CA CYS A 153 -4.05 1.67 -8.68
C CYS A 153 -5.51 2.15 -8.83
N ILE A 154 -5.80 2.96 -9.86
CA ILE A 154 -7.16 3.38 -10.18
C ILE A 154 -8.04 2.17 -10.53
N GLY A 155 -7.52 1.23 -11.34
CA GLY A 155 -8.19 -0.02 -11.66
C GLY A 155 -8.54 -0.83 -10.42
N LYS A 156 -7.61 -0.94 -9.46
CA LYS A 156 -7.86 -1.57 -8.15
C LYS A 156 -8.92 -0.84 -7.35
N CYS A 157 -8.89 0.49 -7.30
CA CYS A 157 -9.93 1.28 -6.64
C CYS A 157 -11.30 1.03 -7.28
N MET A 158 -11.39 0.99 -8.61
CA MET A 158 -12.65 0.69 -9.31
C MET A 158 -13.14 -0.73 -9.10
N GLN A 159 -12.22 -1.70 -9.02
CA GLN A 159 -12.53 -3.10 -8.77
C GLN A 159 -13.18 -3.28 -7.38
N PHE A 160 -12.63 -2.64 -6.36
CA PHE A 160 -13.04 -2.84 -4.96
C PHE A 160 -14.04 -1.78 -4.44
N TYR A 161 -14.14 -0.63 -5.12
CA TYR A 161 -15.05 0.47 -4.78
C TYR A 161 -15.84 0.97 -6.01
N PRO A 162 -16.58 0.08 -6.71
CA PRO A 162 -17.19 0.41 -8.01
C PRO A 162 -18.23 1.54 -7.96
N GLY A 163 -18.96 1.68 -6.86
CA GLY A 163 -19.98 2.73 -6.68
C GLY A 163 -19.36 4.13 -6.56
N PRO A 164 -18.54 4.40 -5.52
CA PRO A 164 -17.84 5.67 -5.34
C PRO A 164 -16.94 6.04 -6.51
N CYS A 165 -16.35 5.06 -7.20
CA CYS A 165 -15.51 5.30 -8.37
C CYS A 165 -16.29 5.54 -9.67
N GLY A 166 -17.62 5.48 -9.67
CA GLY A 166 -18.46 5.59 -10.87
C GLY A 166 -18.17 6.84 -11.71
N THR A 167 -18.00 7.99 -11.06
CA THR A 167 -17.68 9.27 -11.72
C THR A 167 -16.31 9.26 -12.42
N PHE A 168 -15.36 8.44 -11.93
CA PHE A 168 -14.01 8.37 -12.46
C PHE A 168 -13.86 7.35 -13.59
N LYS A 169 -14.83 6.43 -13.77
CA LYS A 169 -14.81 5.42 -14.86
C LYS A 169 -14.62 6.08 -16.22
N VAL A 170 -15.33 7.18 -16.47
CA VAL A 170 -15.23 7.95 -17.72
C VAL A 170 -13.79 8.46 -17.90
N ILE A 171 -13.20 9.06 -16.86
CA ILE A 171 -11.86 9.64 -16.93
C ILE A 171 -10.80 8.57 -17.24
N THR A 172 -10.90 7.38 -16.61
CA THR A 172 -9.96 6.29 -16.87
C THR A 172 -10.07 5.74 -18.29
N PHE A 173 -11.29 5.57 -18.80
CA PHE A 173 -11.50 5.17 -20.20
C PHE A 173 -10.89 6.20 -21.16
N TYR A 174 -11.12 7.49 -20.92
CA TYR A 174 -10.55 8.57 -21.74
C TYR A 174 -9.02 8.56 -21.74
N ILE A 175 -8.38 8.40 -20.57
CA ILE A 175 -6.90 8.38 -20.48
C ILE A 175 -6.31 7.17 -21.22
N ILE A 176 -6.91 5.99 -21.07
CA ILE A 176 -6.46 4.77 -21.76
C ILE A 176 -6.60 4.95 -23.28
N TYR A 177 -7.75 5.47 -23.75
CA TYR A 177 -8.01 5.66 -25.18
C TYR A 177 -7.06 6.69 -25.81
N PHE A 178 -6.88 7.86 -25.19
CA PHE A 178 -6.06 8.93 -25.76
C PHE A 178 -4.56 8.62 -25.75
N LYS A 179 -4.05 7.91 -24.74
CA LYS A 179 -2.64 7.50 -24.75
C LYS A 179 -2.36 6.39 -25.75
N HIS A 180 -3.32 5.51 -25.99
CA HIS A 180 -3.19 4.51 -27.05
C HIS A 180 -3.19 5.12 -28.46
N GLU A 181 -3.76 6.32 -28.69
CA GLU A 181 -3.61 7.04 -29.97
C GLU A 181 -2.25 7.76 -30.09
N SER A 182 -1.66 8.18 -28.98
CA SER A 182 -0.42 8.97 -28.97
C SER A 182 0.84 8.16 -29.24
N GLU A 183 0.79 6.83 -29.09
CA GLU A 183 1.90 5.91 -29.42
C GLU A 183 1.95 5.52 -30.91
N TYR A 184 0.97 5.95 -31.71
CA TYR A 184 0.85 5.61 -33.14
C TYR A 184 0.90 6.83 -34.09
N ILE A 185 1.29 8.00 -33.57
CA ILE A 185 1.59 9.22 -34.34
C ILE A 185 3.06 9.58 -34.13
#